data_AF-A0A926UZT9-F1
#
_entry.id   AF-A0A926UZT9-F1
#
_cell.length_a   1.000
_cell.length_b   1.000
_cell.length_c   1.000
_cell.angle_alpha   90.00
_cell.angle_beta   90.00
_cell.angle_gamma   90.00
#
_symmetry.space_group_name_H-M   'P 1'
#
loop_
_entity.id
_entity.type
_entity.pdbx_description
1 polymer ?
#
loop_
_entity_poly.entity_id
_entity_poly.type
_entity_poly.pdbx_seq_one_letter_code
_entity_poly.pdbx_strand_id
1 'polypeptide(L)'
;MVATPEQVHQSPNVSSGSDRVAVLLMGYGEVESYDDFANYNEQALNLLTAKFAPVPTWLYPPLAKLLAVFDLHEWQHQHDHFISPHNAIFEQQRAGIEKELKERWGDRIKVFKAFNFCAPFLPNQVIEQIRNEGFDKILIYPLLVVDSIFTSGIAVEQVNNALASTYQGTEHWVKGIRYIPSFYNEPEYITLLGRMVEDKITHDLAVAHLPSQIGIVLMNHGCPHKAKGFTSGIDESQALYERVREQLIHRYPLISVGWLNHQTPLIEWTQPNAELAAKNLMELGATAIVFMPIGFATENHETLLDVEHIIHGLRRKRPDVTFVQMPCVNDQPEFLRMAGRWADRHIGDLLSANALVVNPSLAAAQASHFQSHSHDHGHSHDHGNGHSHDNGHGHSHDHGHSHEHGHSHSHTH
;
A
#
# COMPACT_ATOMS: atom_id res chain seq x y z
N MET A 1 -40.80 -21.94 59.37
CA MET A 1 -40.41 -21.01 58.28
C MET A 1 -39.63 -21.82 57.27
N VAL A 2 -40.27 -22.14 56.14
CA VAL A 2 -39.71 -22.97 55.07
C VAL A 2 -39.13 -22.01 54.04
N ALA A 3 -37.83 -22.09 53.80
CA ALA A 3 -37.13 -21.27 52.82
C ALA A 3 -37.39 -21.81 51.40
N THR A 4 -37.95 -20.96 50.54
CA THR A 4 -38.07 -21.15 49.09
C THR A 4 -36.71 -20.97 48.41
N PRO A 5 -36.34 -21.79 47.41
CA PRO A 5 -35.13 -21.57 46.63
C PRO A 5 -35.32 -20.43 45.63
N GLU A 6 -34.33 -19.54 45.57
CA GLU A 6 -34.20 -18.48 44.57
C GLU A 6 -34.22 -19.03 43.15
N GLN A 7 -35.13 -18.49 42.32
CA GLN A 7 -35.08 -18.66 40.88
C GLN A 7 -33.86 -17.92 40.34
N VAL A 8 -32.88 -18.69 39.84
CA VAL A 8 -31.79 -18.16 39.03
C VAL A 8 -32.39 -17.57 37.76
N HIS A 9 -32.44 -16.24 37.69
CA HIS A 9 -32.72 -15.51 36.46
C HIS A 9 -31.63 -15.84 35.44
N GLN A 10 -31.95 -16.72 34.48
CA GLN A 10 -31.20 -16.80 33.24
C GLN A 10 -31.38 -15.48 32.50
N SER A 11 -30.30 -14.68 32.45
CA SER A 11 -30.20 -13.54 31.56
C SER A 11 -30.41 -14.03 30.11
N PRO A 12 -31.16 -13.29 29.28
CA PRO A 12 -31.39 -13.69 27.90
C PRO A 12 -30.06 -13.69 27.16
N ASN A 13 -29.77 -14.79 26.47
CA ASN A 13 -28.66 -14.93 25.53
C ASN A 13 -28.57 -13.66 24.67
N VAL A 14 -27.49 -12.91 24.86
CA VAL A 14 -27.06 -11.87 23.92
C VAL A 14 -26.90 -12.58 22.58
N SER A 15 -27.74 -12.19 21.61
CA SER A 15 -27.69 -12.58 20.22
C SER A 15 -26.24 -12.79 19.78
N SER A 16 -25.86 -14.06 19.53
CA SER A 16 -24.54 -14.41 19.02
C SER A 16 -24.30 -13.61 17.74
N GLY A 17 -23.32 -12.71 17.76
CA GLY A 17 -22.82 -12.05 16.55
C GLY A 17 -22.50 -13.11 15.49
N SER A 18 -22.59 -12.73 14.22
CA SER A 18 -22.35 -13.71 13.14
C SER A 18 -20.94 -14.27 13.29
N ASP A 19 -20.78 -15.60 13.34
CA ASP A 19 -19.46 -16.24 13.33
C ASP A 19 -18.89 -16.24 11.89
N ARG A 20 -18.90 -15.06 11.26
CA ARG A 20 -18.56 -14.87 9.86
C ARG A 20 -17.64 -13.67 9.68
N VAL A 21 -16.75 -13.74 8.70
CA VAL A 21 -15.80 -12.69 8.34
C VAL A 21 -16.04 -12.26 6.90
N ALA A 22 -16.23 -10.96 6.70
CA ALA A 22 -16.18 -10.34 5.38
C ALA A 22 -14.74 -10.01 5.04
N VAL A 23 -14.19 -10.63 4.01
CA VAL A 23 -12.89 -10.27 3.44
C VAL A 23 -13.13 -9.20 2.40
N LEU A 24 -12.79 -7.96 2.70
CA LEU A 24 -12.90 -6.82 1.79
C LEU A 24 -11.62 -6.76 0.96
N LEU A 25 -11.60 -7.48 -0.16
CA LEU A 25 -10.49 -7.50 -1.11
C LEU A 25 -10.54 -6.24 -1.97
N MET A 26 -9.53 -5.37 -1.85
CA MET A 26 -9.52 -4.06 -2.48
C MET A 26 -8.51 -3.99 -3.61
N GLY A 27 -8.94 -3.47 -4.76
CA GLY A 27 -8.11 -3.16 -5.92
C GLY A 27 -8.16 -1.67 -6.26
N TYR A 28 -7.34 -1.25 -7.21
CA TYR A 28 -7.41 0.12 -7.74
C TYR A 28 -8.75 0.33 -8.44
N GLY A 29 -9.08 -0.58 -9.36
CA GLY A 29 -10.23 -0.46 -10.26
C GLY A 29 -9.91 0.51 -11.39
N GLU A 30 -10.17 0.13 -12.64
CA GLU A 30 -10.01 1.01 -13.79
C GLU A 30 -11.33 1.20 -14.54
N VAL A 31 -11.38 2.23 -15.37
CA VAL A 31 -12.56 2.61 -16.13
C VAL A 31 -12.88 1.53 -17.17
N GLU A 32 -14.08 0.95 -17.10
CA GLU A 32 -14.60 -0.02 -18.08
C GLU A 32 -15.52 0.62 -19.13
N SER A 33 -15.98 1.84 -18.88
CA SER A 33 -16.86 2.60 -19.79
C SER A 33 -16.35 4.02 -19.97
N TYR A 34 -16.34 4.48 -21.22
CA TYR A 34 -15.92 5.83 -21.60
C TYR A 34 -16.70 6.94 -20.88
N ASP A 35 -17.95 6.67 -20.49
CA ASP A 35 -18.80 7.63 -19.77
C ASP A 35 -18.37 7.84 -18.30
N ASP A 36 -17.57 6.92 -17.74
CA ASP A 36 -17.16 6.92 -16.33
C ASP A 36 -15.80 7.60 -16.07
N PHE A 37 -15.06 7.99 -17.12
CA PHE A 37 -13.74 8.63 -16.99
C PHE A 37 -13.77 9.89 -16.13
N ALA A 38 -14.79 10.74 -16.30
CA ALA A 38 -14.88 11.97 -15.52
C ALA A 38 -15.05 11.68 -14.01
N ASN A 39 -15.83 10.66 -13.65
CA ASN A 39 -16.07 10.28 -12.25
C ASN A 39 -14.82 9.63 -11.64
N TYR A 40 -14.13 8.79 -12.41
CA TYR A 40 -12.87 8.16 -12.02
C TYR A 40 -11.77 9.21 -11.81
N ASN A 41 -11.57 10.11 -12.78
CA ASN A 41 -10.57 11.17 -12.69
C ASN A 41 -10.86 12.13 -11.55
N GLU A 42 -12.13 12.45 -11.28
CA GLU A 42 -12.48 13.30 -10.14
C GLU A 42 -12.10 12.64 -8.81
N GLN A 43 -12.39 11.35 -8.65
CA GLN A 43 -12.01 10.60 -7.45
C GLN A 43 -10.50 10.45 -7.31
N ALA A 44 -9.81 10.04 -8.37
CA ALA A 44 -8.36 9.89 -8.39
C ALA A 44 -7.67 11.23 -8.08
N LEU A 45 -8.11 12.31 -8.72
CA LEU A 45 -7.54 13.64 -8.51
C LEU A 45 -7.81 14.15 -7.10
N ASN A 46 -9.02 13.97 -6.56
CA ASN A 46 -9.34 14.39 -5.20
C ASN A 46 -8.48 13.66 -4.17
N LEU A 47 -8.36 12.34 -4.30
CA LEU A 47 -7.63 11.50 -3.33
C LEU A 47 -6.12 11.65 -3.45
N LEU A 48 -5.57 11.68 -4.67
CA LEU A 48 -4.12 11.78 -4.91
C LEU A 48 -3.62 13.21 -4.72
N THR A 49 -4.32 14.22 -5.26
CA THR A 49 -3.86 15.62 -5.19
C THR A 49 -3.89 16.14 -3.78
N ALA A 50 -4.85 15.73 -2.95
CA ALA A 50 -4.89 16.09 -1.53
C ALA A 50 -3.57 15.72 -0.80
N LYS A 51 -2.91 14.64 -1.21
CA LYS A 51 -1.62 14.21 -0.64
C LYS A 51 -0.45 15.09 -1.10
N PHE A 52 -0.55 15.78 -2.23
CA PHE A 52 0.49 16.68 -2.76
C PHE A 52 0.27 18.16 -2.43
N ALA A 53 -0.96 18.66 -2.44
CA ALA A 53 -1.31 20.04 -2.12
C ALA A 53 -2.79 20.17 -1.71
N PRO A 54 -3.17 21.12 -0.82
CA PRO A 54 -4.57 21.40 -0.57
C PRO A 54 -5.17 22.13 -1.78
N VAL A 55 -5.74 21.40 -2.73
CA VAL A 55 -6.48 21.97 -3.86
C VAL A 55 -7.95 22.11 -3.47
N PRO A 56 -8.58 23.29 -3.67
CA PRO A 56 -10.00 23.46 -3.36
C PRO A 56 -10.87 22.48 -4.15
N THR A 57 -11.79 21.80 -3.46
CA THR A 57 -12.57 20.68 -4.03
C THR A 57 -13.41 21.06 -5.25
N TRP A 58 -13.83 22.33 -5.38
CA TRP A 58 -14.57 22.83 -6.53
C TRP A 58 -13.77 22.86 -7.84
N LEU A 59 -12.44 22.75 -7.78
CA LEU A 59 -11.56 22.66 -8.96
C LEU A 59 -11.48 21.24 -9.55
N TYR A 60 -11.85 20.20 -8.78
CA TYR A 60 -11.72 18.82 -9.24
C TYR A 60 -12.68 18.45 -10.38
N PRO A 61 -14.00 18.75 -10.32
CA PRO A 61 -14.93 18.39 -11.40
C PRO A 61 -14.56 18.95 -12.79
N PRO A 62 -14.17 20.24 -12.96
CA PRO A 62 -13.78 20.74 -14.28
C PRO A 62 -12.45 20.17 -14.78
N LEU A 63 -11.47 19.92 -13.89
CA LEU A 63 -10.19 19.32 -14.27
C LEU A 63 -10.35 17.84 -14.66
N ALA A 64 -11.20 17.11 -13.92
CA ALA A 64 -11.51 15.71 -14.21
C ALA A 64 -12.17 15.53 -15.59
N LYS A 65 -13.09 16.41 -15.97
CA LYS A 65 -13.69 16.41 -17.31
C LYS A 65 -12.67 16.69 -18.41
N LEU A 66 -11.69 17.56 -18.16
CA LEU A 66 -10.63 17.85 -19.11
C LEU A 66 -9.70 16.64 -19.29
N LEU A 67 -9.27 16.02 -18.18
CA LEU A 67 -8.48 14.78 -18.21
C LEU A 67 -9.23 13.66 -18.95
N ALA A 68 -10.53 13.50 -18.67
CA ALA A 68 -11.37 12.52 -19.34
C ALA A 68 -11.37 12.69 -20.87
N VAL A 69 -11.33 13.91 -21.39
CA VAL A 69 -11.23 14.15 -22.85
C VAL A 69 -9.89 13.68 -23.41
N PHE A 70 -8.79 13.85 -22.68
CA PHE A 70 -7.48 13.36 -23.10
C PHE A 70 -7.43 11.83 -23.06
N ASP A 71 -7.90 11.21 -21.97
CA ASP A 71 -7.93 9.75 -21.82
C ASP A 71 -8.84 9.11 -22.88
N LEU A 72 -9.99 9.72 -23.16
CA LEU A 72 -10.88 9.31 -24.26
C LEU A 72 -10.15 9.34 -25.60
N HIS A 73 -9.36 10.38 -25.88
CA HIS A 73 -8.62 10.46 -27.13
C HIS A 73 -7.56 9.35 -27.25
N GLU A 74 -6.83 9.08 -26.17
CA GLU A 74 -5.83 8.02 -26.13
C GLU A 74 -6.47 6.63 -26.28
N TRP A 75 -7.43 6.29 -25.43
CA TRP A 75 -8.02 4.95 -25.39
C TRP A 75 -8.93 4.66 -26.59
N GLN A 76 -9.71 5.65 -27.05
CA GLN A 76 -10.66 5.44 -28.14
C GLN A 76 -10.00 5.52 -29.52
N HIS A 77 -9.13 6.51 -29.77
CA HIS A 77 -8.63 6.80 -31.10
C HIS A 77 -7.20 6.30 -31.36
N GLN A 78 -6.35 6.23 -30.33
CA GLN A 78 -4.96 5.78 -30.51
C GLN A 78 -4.80 4.27 -30.28
N HIS A 79 -5.69 3.66 -29.49
CA HIS A 79 -5.63 2.25 -29.10
C HIS A 79 -6.88 1.42 -29.45
N ASP A 80 -7.61 1.79 -30.51
CA ASP A 80 -8.73 1.00 -31.09
C ASP A 80 -9.77 0.53 -30.06
N HIS A 81 -10.28 1.48 -29.26
CA HIS A 81 -11.28 1.22 -28.22
C HIS A 81 -10.78 0.32 -27.08
N PHE A 82 -9.58 0.63 -26.56
CA PHE A 82 -9.03 -0.08 -25.42
C PHE A 82 -9.97 0.00 -24.20
N ILE A 83 -10.18 -1.15 -23.58
CA ILE A 83 -10.87 -1.32 -22.30
C ILE A 83 -9.92 -2.08 -21.40
N SER A 84 -9.64 -1.53 -20.22
CA SER A 84 -8.71 -2.16 -19.28
C SER A 84 -9.22 -3.54 -18.84
N PRO A 85 -8.40 -4.60 -18.89
CA PRO A 85 -8.76 -5.91 -18.38
C PRO A 85 -8.68 -5.98 -16.85
N HIS A 86 -8.25 -4.91 -16.17
CA HIS A 86 -7.98 -4.88 -14.73
C HIS A 86 -9.15 -5.44 -13.90
N ASN A 87 -10.36 -4.91 -14.11
CA ASN A 87 -11.51 -5.28 -13.30
C ASN A 87 -11.93 -6.75 -13.49
N ALA A 88 -11.78 -7.28 -14.70
CA ALA A 88 -12.08 -8.66 -15.03
C ALA A 88 -11.06 -9.62 -14.40
N ILE A 89 -9.76 -9.31 -14.50
CA ILE A 89 -8.69 -10.11 -13.86
C ILE A 89 -8.82 -10.01 -12.34
N PHE A 90 -9.13 -8.84 -11.79
CA PHE A 90 -9.34 -8.68 -10.36
C PHE A 90 -10.54 -9.50 -9.84
N GLU A 91 -11.60 -9.66 -10.65
CA GLU A 91 -12.69 -10.57 -10.30
C GLU A 91 -12.24 -12.04 -10.30
N GLN A 92 -11.40 -12.44 -11.25
CA GLN A 92 -10.80 -13.78 -11.26
C GLN A 92 -9.92 -14.00 -10.01
N GLN A 93 -9.13 -12.99 -9.63
CA GLN A 93 -8.35 -13.00 -8.40
C GLN A 93 -9.24 -13.13 -7.16
N ARG A 94 -10.30 -12.33 -7.06
CA ARG A 94 -11.28 -12.41 -5.97
C ARG A 94 -11.90 -13.80 -5.88
N ALA A 95 -12.38 -14.35 -6.99
CA ALA A 95 -13.00 -15.67 -7.03
C ALA A 95 -12.01 -16.80 -6.67
N GLY A 96 -10.77 -16.70 -7.16
CA GLY A 96 -9.68 -17.62 -6.86
C GLY A 96 -9.29 -17.63 -5.39
N ILE A 97 -9.07 -16.45 -4.81
CA ILE A 97 -8.78 -16.27 -3.38
C ILE A 97 -9.95 -16.77 -2.52
N GLU A 98 -11.19 -16.47 -2.91
CA GLU A 98 -12.37 -16.96 -2.20
C GLU A 98 -12.46 -18.48 -2.19
N LYS A 99 -12.13 -19.13 -3.32
CA LYS A 99 -12.09 -20.59 -3.40
C LYS A 99 -11.07 -21.16 -2.40
N GLU A 100 -9.84 -20.67 -2.41
CA GLU A 100 -8.78 -21.12 -1.50
C GLU A 100 -9.17 -20.90 -0.02
N LEU A 101 -9.81 -19.78 0.30
CA LEU A 101 -10.30 -19.50 1.65
C LEU A 101 -11.48 -20.39 2.06
N LYS A 102 -12.42 -20.68 1.14
CA LYS A 102 -13.58 -21.55 1.42
C LYS A 102 -13.16 -23.00 1.68
N GLU A 103 -12.07 -23.48 1.08
CA GLU A 103 -11.53 -24.80 1.37
C GLU A 103 -11.19 -24.97 2.86
N ARG A 104 -10.77 -23.89 3.53
CA ARG A 104 -10.41 -23.90 4.95
C ARG A 104 -11.51 -23.41 5.88
N TRP A 105 -12.23 -22.36 5.52
CA TRP A 105 -13.16 -21.67 6.42
C TRP A 105 -14.63 -21.91 6.11
N GLY A 106 -14.96 -22.50 4.95
CA GLY A 106 -16.33 -22.76 4.51
C GLY A 106 -17.17 -21.48 4.40
N ASP A 107 -18.46 -21.59 4.73
CA ASP A 107 -19.43 -20.49 4.63
C ASP A 107 -19.25 -19.38 5.69
N ARG A 108 -18.26 -19.54 6.58
CA ARG A 108 -17.88 -18.51 7.56
C ARG A 108 -17.18 -17.33 6.91
N ILE A 109 -16.76 -17.42 5.64
CA ILE A 109 -16.15 -16.30 4.94
C ILE A 109 -16.91 -15.97 3.66
N LYS A 110 -16.80 -14.72 3.26
CA LYS A 110 -17.16 -14.25 1.91
C LYS A 110 -16.17 -13.18 1.49
N VAL A 111 -15.69 -13.25 0.26
CA VAL A 111 -14.78 -12.25 -0.30
C VAL A 111 -15.58 -11.23 -1.10
N PHE A 112 -15.58 -9.99 -0.63
CA PHE A 112 -16.19 -8.84 -1.28
C PHE A 112 -15.11 -8.08 -2.04
N LYS A 113 -15.39 -7.74 -3.31
CA LYS A 113 -14.54 -6.86 -4.10
C LYS A 113 -14.91 -5.41 -3.85
N ALA A 114 -13.91 -4.57 -3.63
CA ALA A 114 -14.04 -3.12 -3.66
C ALA A 114 -12.95 -2.50 -4.52
N PHE A 115 -13.27 -1.38 -5.17
CA PHE A 115 -12.34 -0.57 -5.94
C PHE A 115 -12.21 0.81 -5.32
N ASN A 116 -11.01 1.35 -5.33
CA ASN A 116 -10.75 2.68 -4.79
C ASN A 116 -11.43 3.78 -5.63
N PHE A 117 -11.60 3.58 -6.93
CA PHE A 117 -12.06 4.63 -7.86
C PHE A 117 -13.27 4.26 -8.72
N CYS A 118 -13.69 2.99 -8.74
CA CYS A 118 -14.72 2.51 -9.68
C CYS A 118 -16.01 2.07 -8.97
N ALA A 119 -17.11 2.77 -9.28
CA ALA A 119 -18.46 2.32 -8.97
C ALA A 119 -18.85 1.11 -9.86
N PRO A 120 -19.79 0.23 -9.44
CA PRO A 120 -20.57 0.26 -8.19
C PRO A 120 -19.89 -0.44 -6.99
N PHE A 121 -18.56 -0.55 -7.01
CA PHE A 121 -17.80 -1.26 -5.98
C PHE A 121 -16.97 -0.33 -5.09
N LEU A 122 -17.41 0.92 -4.88
CA LEU A 122 -16.71 1.84 -3.98
C LEU A 122 -16.81 1.35 -2.52
N PRO A 123 -15.84 1.66 -1.63
CA PRO A 123 -15.81 1.12 -0.28
C PRO A 123 -17.09 1.41 0.53
N ASN A 124 -17.71 2.58 0.35
CA ASN A 124 -18.98 2.91 1.00
C ASN A 124 -20.15 2.02 0.55
N GLN A 125 -20.20 1.66 -0.74
CA GLN A 125 -21.24 0.79 -1.30
C GLN A 125 -21.06 -0.66 -0.82
N VAL A 126 -19.82 -1.14 -0.84
CA VAL A 126 -19.49 -2.52 -0.44
C VAL A 126 -19.62 -2.71 1.07
N ILE A 127 -19.27 -1.71 1.88
CA ILE A 127 -19.46 -1.76 3.33
C ILE A 127 -20.94 -1.79 3.71
N GLU A 128 -21.80 -1.05 2.99
CA GLU A 128 -23.24 -1.15 3.15
C GLU A 128 -23.75 -2.55 2.80
N GLN A 129 -23.26 -3.15 1.71
CA GLN A 129 -23.57 -4.54 1.36
C GLN A 129 -23.12 -5.52 2.45
N ILE A 130 -21.89 -5.41 2.97
CA ILE A 130 -21.35 -6.25 4.05
C ILE A 130 -22.27 -6.20 5.27
N ARG A 131 -22.70 -5.00 5.68
CA ARG A 131 -23.63 -4.79 6.79
C ARG A 131 -24.99 -5.46 6.52
N ASN A 132 -25.55 -5.26 5.33
CA ASN A 132 -26.86 -5.81 4.95
C ASN A 132 -26.86 -7.34 4.88
N GLU A 133 -25.73 -7.95 4.54
CA GLU A 133 -25.54 -9.40 4.56
C GLU A 133 -25.24 -9.98 5.96
N GLY A 134 -25.22 -9.13 6.99
CA GLY A 134 -25.14 -9.52 8.39
C GLY A 134 -23.73 -9.87 8.89
N PHE A 135 -22.68 -9.48 8.17
CA PHE A 135 -21.31 -9.59 8.66
C PHE A 135 -21.03 -8.49 9.68
N ASP A 136 -20.31 -8.81 10.75
CA ASP A 136 -19.87 -7.85 11.78
C ASP A 136 -18.36 -7.89 12.02
N LYS A 137 -17.62 -8.77 11.33
CA LYS A 137 -16.16 -8.83 11.34
C LYS A 137 -15.61 -8.57 9.94
N ILE A 138 -14.68 -7.63 9.81
CA ILE A 138 -14.14 -7.20 8.52
C ILE A 138 -12.62 -7.40 8.50
N LEU A 139 -12.15 -8.09 7.46
CA LEU A 139 -10.74 -8.15 7.11
C LEU A 139 -10.51 -7.22 5.91
N ILE A 140 -9.87 -6.08 6.14
CA ILE A 140 -9.46 -5.15 5.08
C ILE A 140 -8.25 -5.76 4.38
N TYR A 141 -8.36 -6.04 3.09
CA TYR A 141 -7.32 -6.71 2.34
C TYR A 141 -7.08 -6.01 1.00
N PRO A 142 -6.31 -4.92 0.98
CA PRO A 142 -5.85 -4.34 -0.27
C PRO A 142 -4.84 -5.29 -0.93
N LEU A 143 -5.12 -5.73 -2.15
CA LEU A 143 -4.22 -6.59 -2.91
C LEU A 143 -3.12 -5.73 -3.55
N LEU A 144 -2.25 -5.19 -2.71
CA LEU A 144 -1.23 -4.21 -3.08
C LEU A 144 0.17 -4.81 -2.89
N VAL A 145 0.99 -4.75 -3.94
CA VAL A 145 2.38 -5.20 -3.85
C VAL A 145 3.17 -4.29 -2.90
N VAL A 146 2.97 -2.97 -2.98
CA VAL A 146 3.72 -1.94 -2.26
C VAL A 146 2.82 -0.98 -1.47
N ASP A 147 3.23 -0.65 -0.26
CA ASP A 147 2.58 0.28 0.66
C ASP A 147 2.98 1.73 0.35
N SER A 148 1.98 2.61 0.29
CA SER A 148 2.19 4.04 0.15
C SER A 148 0.94 4.81 0.57
N ILE A 149 1.10 6.12 0.80
CA ILE A 149 -0.04 7.00 1.01
C ILE A 149 -1.01 7.07 -0.18
N PHE A 150 -0.55 6.72 -1.37
CA PHE A 150 -1.32 6.71 -2.62
C PHE A 150 -1.98 5.35 -2.90
N THR A 151 -1.69 4.34 -2.09
CA THR A 151 -2.23 2.98 -2.25
C THR A 151 -3.01 2.57 -1.00
N SER A 152 -2.34 1.98 -0.01
CA SER A 152 -2.94 1.56 1.26
C SER A 152 -3.52 2.71 2.06
N GLY A 153 -2.87 3.88 2.03
CA GLY A 153 -3.35 5.08 2.69
C GLY A 153 -4.74 5.49 2.22
N ILE A 154 -4.98 5.44 0.91
CA ILE A 154 -6.30 5.70 0.31
C ILE A 154 -7.31 4.62 0.70
N ALA A 155 -6.93 3.34 0.59
CA ALA A 155 -7.81 2.23 0.92
C ALA A 155 -8.32 2.31 2.38
N VAL A 156 -7.41 2.54 3.32
CA VAL A 156 -7.74 2.69 4.75
C VAL A 156 -8.57 3.95 5.02
N GLU A 157 -8.24 5.08 4.39
CA GLU A 157 -9.02 6.32 4.49
C GLU A 157 -10.47 6.12 4.03
N GLN A 158 -10.67 5.51 2.86
CA GLN A 158 -12.01 5.26 2.32
C GLN A 158 -12.81 4.29 3.18
N VAL A 159 -12.19 3.21 3.67
CA VAL A 159 -12.85 2.27 4.59
C VAL A 159 -13.26 2.95 5.89
N ASN A 160 -12.37 3.75 6.50
CA ASN A 160 -12.68 4.47 7.73
C ASN A 160 -13.83 5.47 7.53
N ASN A 161 -13.82 6.23 6.43
CA ASN A 161 -14.89 7.16 6.10
C ASN A 161 -16.23 6.45 5.88
N ALA A 162 -16.21 5.34 5.15
CA ALA A 162 -17.39 4.51 4.93
C ALA A 162 -17.94 3.95 6.25
N LEU A 163 -17.12 3.36 7.10
CA LEU A 163 -17.54 2.86 8.42
C LEU A 163 -18.13 3.97 9.28
N ALA A 164 -17.45 5.12 9.38
CA ALA A 164 -17.94 6.27 10.12
C ALA A 164 -19.31 6.75 9.64
N SER A 165 -19.56 6.77 8.32
CA SER A 165 -20.84 7.17 7.74
C SER A 165 -21.99 6.21 8.05
N THR A 166 -21.69 4.94 8.34
CA THR A 166 -22.71 3.92 8.67
C THR A 166 -23.12 3.90 10.13
N TYR A 167 -22.43 4.65 10.99
CA TYR A 167 -22.71 4.68 12.43
C TYR A 167 -24.08 5.29 12.73
N GLN A 168 -24.91 4.54 13.45
CA GLN A 168 -26.23 4.97 13.91
C GLN A 168 -26.42 4.52 15.36
N GLY A 169 -26.63 5.46 16.29
CA GLY A 169 -26.97 5.15 17.68
C GLY A 169 -25.79 5.25 18.65
N THR A 170 -25.63 4.24 19.50
CA THR A 170 -24.65 4.20 20.60
C THR A 170 -23.57 3.14 20.43
N GLU A 171 -23.78 2.13 19.57
CA GLU A 171 -22.79 1.08 19.32
C GLU A 171 -22.55 0.92 17.82
N HIS A 172 -21.29 0.78 17.44
CA HIS A 172 -20.91 0.42 16.09
C HIS A 172 -21.26 -1.05 15.80
N TRP A 173 -21.74 -1.33 14.59
CA TRP A 173 -22.15 -2.68 14.16
C TRP A 173 -20.95 -3.61 13.94
N VAL A 174 -19.82 -3.07 13.48
CA VAL A 174 -18.55 -3.82 13.38
C VAL A 174 -18.05 -4.17 14.78
N LYS A 175 -17.84 -5.47 15.02
CA LYS A 175 -17.35 -6.07 16.26
C LYS A 175 -15.90 -6.56 16.17
N GLY A 176 -15.31 -6.63 14.98
CA GLY A 176 -13.91 -6.97 14.77
C GLY A 176 -13.35 -6.46 13.46
N ILE A 177 -12.13 -5.94 13.49
CA ILE A 177 -11.43 -5.46 12.28
C ILE A 177 -9.96 -5.85 12.29
N ARG A 178 -9.45 -6.24 11.12
CA ARG A 178 -8.04 -6.52 10.84
C ARG A 178 -7.68 -5.96 9.48
N TYR A 179 -6.38 -5.80 9.23
CA TYR A 179 -5.81 -5.26 8.01
C TYR A 179 -4.62 -6.13 7.59
N ILE A 180 -4.54 -6.45 6.28
CA ILE A 180 -3.37 -7.08 5.68
C ILE A 180 -2.57 -5.98 4.94
N PRO A 181 -1.27 -5.81 5.24
CA PRO A 181 -0.42 -4.82 4.57
C PRO A 181 0.00 -5.28 3.17
N SER A 182 0.86 -4.49 2.53
CA SER A 182 1.53 -4.86 1.29
C SER A 182 2.32 -6.17 1.42
N PHE A 183 2.55 -6.84 0.28
CA PHE A 183 3.23 -8.14 0.23
C PHE A 183 4.58 -8.13 -0.51
N TYR A 184 5.22 -6.96 -0.64
CA TYR A 184 6.50 -6.77 -1.34
C TYR A 184 7.64 -7.70 -0.86
N ASN A 185 7.55 -8.19 0.37
CA ASN A 185 8.56 -9.01 1.03
C ASN A 185 8.17 -10.49 1.15
N GLU A 186 7.03 -10.91 0.61
CA GLU A 186 6.57 -12.30 0.69
C GLU A 186 7.50 -13.22 -0.12
N PRO A 187 8.23 -14.16 0.53
CA PRO A 187 9.28 -14.94 -0.15
C PRO A 187 8.77 -15.80 -1.30
N GLU A 188 7.57 -16.36 -1.16
CA GLU A 188 6.96 -17.18 -2.21
C GLU A 188 6.59 -16.32 -3.44
N TYR A 189 6.10 -15.10 -3.24
CA TYR A 189 5.81 -14.16 -4.33
C TYR A 189 7.08 -13.74 -5.07
N ILE A 190 8.15 -13.41 -4.35
CA ILE A 190 9.46 -13.06 -4.93
C ILE A 190 9.99 -14.23 -5.79
N THR A 191 9.85 -15.46 -5.28
CA THR A 191 10.25 -16.68 -5.99
C THR A 191 9.43 -16.90 -7.26
N LEU A 192 8.11 -16.66 -7.21
CA LEU A 192 7.24 -16.73 -8.37
C LEU A 192 7.67 -15.71 -9.46
N LEU A 193 7.95 -14.47 -9.08
CA LEU A 193 8.41 -13.44 -10.02
C LEU A 193 9.74 -13.82 -10.69
N GLY A 194 10.72 -14.29 -9.91
CA GLY A 194 11.99 -14.78 -10.44
C GLY A 194 11.77 -15.90 -11.45
N ARG A 195 10.98 -16.92 -11.09
CA ARG A 195 10.68 -18.05 -11.96
C ARG A 195 9.96 -17.65 -13.25
N MET A 196 8.99 -16.73 -13.17
CA MET A 196 8.32 -16.20 -14.37
C MET A 196 9.33 -15.60 -15.37
N VAL A 197 10.29 -14.82 -14.87
CA VAL A 197 11.33 -14.21 -15.72
C VAL A 197 12.23 -15.29 -16.34
N GLU A 198 12.69 -16.25 -15.54
CA GLU A 198 13.54 -17.35 -16.04
C GLU A 198 12.83 -18.21 -17.08
N ASP A 199 11.55 -18.55 -16.84
CA ASP A 199 10.72 -19.32 -17.76
C ASP A 199 10.58 -18.55 -19.08
N LYS A 200 10.25 -17.25 -19.02
CA LYS A 200 10.10 -16.42 -20.23
C LYS A 200 11.39 -16.35 -21.04
N ILE A 201 12.53 -16.12 -20.38
CA ILE A 201 13.83 -16.09 -21.04
C ILE A 201 14.16 -17.44 -21.69
N THR A 202 13.93 -18.54 -20.97
CA THR A 202 14.22 -19.89 -21.45
C THR A 202 13.42 -20.24 -22.70
N HIS A 203 12.13 -19.89 -22.73
CA HIS A 203 11.25 -20.20 -23.84
C HIS A 203 11.49 -19.30 -25.07
N ASP A 204 11.70 -18.00 -24.85
CA ASP A 204 11.62 -17.03 -25.95
C ASP A 204 12.98 -16.50 -26.42
N LEU A 205 13.98 -16.45 -25.54
CA LEU A 205 15.23 -15.71 -25.79
C LEU A 205 16.48 -16.59 -25.80
N ALA A 206 16.51 -17.67 -25.02
CA ALA A 206 17.69 -18.51 -24.84
C ALA A 206 18.20 -19.17 -26.13
N VAL A 207 17.35 -19.29 -27.16
CA VAL A 207 17.73 -19.81 -28.49
C VAL A 207 18.61 -18.84 -29.29
N ALA A 208 18.52 -17.53 -29.01
CA ALA A 208 19.14 -16.48 -29.82
C ALA A 208 20.09 -15.56 -29.04
N HIS A 209 20.01 -15.55 -27.71
CA HIS A 209 20.74 -14.60 -26.86
C HIS A 209 21.51 -15.33 -25.75
N LEU A 210 22.77 -14.95 -25.53
CA LEU A 210 23.52 -15.40 -24.35
C LEU A 210 22.91 -14.75 -23.09
N PRO A 211 22.89 -15.44 -21.93
CA PRO A 211 22.38 -14.86 -20.68
C PRO A 211 23.01 -13.51 -20.32
N SER A 212 24.30 -13.31 -20.63
CA SER A 212 25.02 -12.05 -20.40
C SER A 212 24.60 -10.89 -21.32
N GLN A 213 23.82 -11.17 -22.37
CA GLN A 213 23.33 -10.18 -23.35
C GLN A 213 21.81 -9.94 -23.21
N ILE A 214 21.17 -10.51 -22.19
CA ILE A 214 19.75 -10.30 -21.90
C ILE A 214 19.66 -9.28 -20.76
N GLY A 215 19.12 -8.10 -21.08
CA GLY A 215 18.79 -7.09 -20.09
C GLY A 215 17.42 -7.34 -19.48
N ILE A 216 17.29 -7.15 -18.17
CA ILE A 216 16.02 -7.29 -17.43
C ILE A 216 15.72 -5.96 -16.74
N VAL A 217 14.61 -5.34 -17.13
CA VAL A 217 14.04 -4.17 -16.46
C VAL A 217 12.93 -4.65 -15.53
N LEU A 218 13.21 -4.65 -14.23
CA LEU A 218 12.24 -4.97 -13.20
C LEU A 218 11.46 -3.69 -12.86
N MET A 219 10.21 -3.63 -13.30
CA MET A 219 9.41 -2.41 -13.29
C MET A 219 8.55 -2.27 -12.03
N ASN A 220 8.63 -1.10 -11.40
CA ASN A 220 7.73 -0.65 -10.35
C ASN A 220 6.96 0.59 -10.82
N HIS A 221 5.82 0.88 -10.17
CA HIS A 221 5.14 2.15 -10.36
C HIS A 221 6.04 3.31 -9.91
N GLY A 222 6.08 4.40 -10.67
CA GLY A 222 6.85 5.59 -10.34
C GLY A 222 6.41 6.21 -9.03
N CYS A 223 7.35 6.66 -8.20
CA CYS A 223 7.03 7.27 -6.91
C CYS A 223 7.58 8.71 -6.85
N PRO A 224 6.82 9.66 -6.29
CA PRO A 224 7.35 10.99 -6.00
C PRO A 224 8.34 10.91 -4.82
N HIS A 225 9.45 11.64 -4.89
CA HIS A 225 10.39 11.73 -3.77
C HIS A 225 9.81 12.51 -2.57
N LYS A 226 8.78 13.34 -2.80
CA LYS A 226 8.13 14.15 -1.78
C LYS A 226 6.65 13.81 -1.69
N ALA A 227 6.22 13.38 -0.50
CA ALA A 227 4.83 13.06 -0.20
C ALA A 227 4.37 13.66 1.15
N LYS A 228 4.71 14.93 1.43
CA LYS A 228 4.37 15.66 2.68
C LYS A 228 4.69 14.90 3.99
N GLY A 229 5.78 14.13 3.99
CA GLY A 229 6.19 13.33 5.16
C GLY A 229 5.53 11.95 5.27
N PHE A 230 4.66 11.58 4.32
CA PHE A 230 4.16 10.22 4.19
C PHE A 230 5.09 9.33 3.37
N THR A 231 4.96 8.02 3.54
CA THR A 231 5.63 7.00 2.72
C THR A 231 5.11 7.04 1.28
N SER A 232 6.00 7.20 0.30
CA SER A 232 5.66 7.26 -1.13
C SER A 232 5.73 5.92 -1.87
N GLY A 233 6.20 4.86 -1.20
CA GLY A 233 6.37 3.51 -1.76
C GLY A 233 7.76 3.21 -2.31
N ILE A 234 8.69 4.18 -2.28
CA ILE A 234 10.07 4.01 -2.78
C ILE A 234 10.80 2.88 -2.05
N ASP A 235 10.77 2.89 -0.72
CA ASP A 235 11.56 1.96 0.10
C ASP A 235 11.15 0.50 -0.15
N GLU A 236 9.85 0.21 -0.13
CA GLU A 236 9.32 -1.13 -0.39
C GLU A 236 9.54 -1.57 -1.85
N SER A 237 9.37 -0.66 -2.81
CA SER A 237 9.64 -0.94 -4.23
C SER A 237 11.10 -1.28 -4.51
N GLN A 238 12.03 -0.54 -3.88
CA GLN A 238 13.46 -0.81 -3.97
C GLN A 238 13.82 -2.15 -3.30
N ALA A 239 13.23 -2.41 -2.14
CA ALA A 239 13.47 -3.65 -1.43
C ALA A 239 12.88 -4.87 -2.17
N LEU A 240 11.74 -4.73 -2.86
CA LEU A 240 11.21 -5.75 -3.76
C LEU A 240 12.14 -5.99 -4.94
N TYR A 241 12.59 -4.91 -5.59
CA TYR A 241 13.54 -4.97 -6.70
C TYR A 241 14.80 -5.76 -6.33
N GLU A 242 15.45 -5.43 -5.22
CA GLU A 242 16.68 -6.13 -4.82
C GLU A 242 16.42 -7.61 -4.55
N ARG A 243 15.31 -7.96 -3.88
CA ARG A 243 14.98 -9.38 -3.61
C ARG A 243 14.72 -10.19 -4.86
N VAL A 244 14.04 -9.62 -5.86
CA VAL A 244 13.83 -10.31 -7.15
C VAL A 244 15.15 -10.37 -7.94
N ARG A 245 15.91 -9.29 -7.95
CA ARG A 245 17.22 -9.21 -8.61
C ARG A 245 18.20 -10.25 -8.05
N GLU A 246 18.25 -10.45 -6.74
CA GLU A 246 19.12 -11.43 -6.08
C GLU A 246 18.91 -12.85 -6.62
N GLN A 247 17.67 -13.22 -7.00
CA GLN A 247 17.39 -14.53 -7.59
C GLN A 247 17.94 -14.68 -9.01
N LEU A 248 18.07 -13.58 -9.75
CA LEU A 248 18.35 -13.58 -11.19
C LEU A 248 19.81 -13.21 -11.53
N ILE A 249 20.45 -12.39 -10.70
CA ILE A 249 21.70 -11.67 -11.05
C ILE A 249 22.88 -12.59 -11.34
N HIS A 250 22.94 -13.78 -10.73
CA HIS A 250 24.01 -14.74 -10.97
C HIS A 250 23.98 -15.38 -12.36
N ARG A 251 22.82 -15.35 -13.03
CA ARG A 251 22.62 -15.88 -14.39
C ARG A 251 22.52 -14.76 -15.42
N TYR A 252 21.87 -13.66 -15.05
CA TYR A 252 21.63 -12.51 -15.90
C TYR A 252 22.27 -11.27 -15.27
N PRO A 253 23.48 -10.85 -15.68
CA PRO A 253 24.21 -9.76 -15.03
C PRO A 253 23.66 -8.36 -15.36
N LEU A 254 22.83 -8.23 -16.39
CA LEU A 254 22.27 -6.96 -16.86
C LEU A 254 20.85 -6.78 -16.31
N ILE A 255 20.74 -6.28 -15.08
CA ILE A 255 19.45 -6.03 -14.43
C ILE A 255 19.39 -4.58 -13.95
N SER A 256 18.26 -3.92 -14.19
CA SER A 256 18.00 -2.56 -13.72
C SER A 256 16.59 -2.45 -13.17
N VAL A 257 16.41 -1.61 -12.14
CA VAL A 257 15.08 -1.13 -11.76
C VAL A 257 14.57 -0.19 -12.86
N GLY A 258 13.29 -0.28 -13.21
CA GLY A 258 12.63 0.68 -14.08
C GLY A 258 11.40 1.26 -13.39
N TRP A 259 11.23 2.58 -13.44
CA TRP A 259 10.05 3.23 -12.87
C TRP A 259 9.08 3.65 -13.98
N LEU A 260 7.82 3.24 -13.87
CA LEU A 260 6.72 3.71 -14.72
C LEU A 260 6.23 5.05 -14.16
N ASN A 261 6.88 6.13 -14.60
CA ASN A 261 6.60 7.48 -14.10
C ASN A 261 5.50 8.17 -14.90
N HIS A 262 4.60 8.85 -14.19
CA HIS A 262 3.61 9.74 -14.79
C HIS A 262 4.25 11.03 -15.32
N GLN A 263 3.73 11.54 -16.43
CA GLN A 263 4.20 12.79 -17.05
C GLN A 263 3.60 14.03 -16.38
N THR A 264 3.85 14.20 -15.08
CA THR A 264 3.39 15.38 -14.34
C THR A 264 4.52 16.39 -14.17
N PRO A 265 4.42 17.58 -14.79
CA PRO A 265 5.41 18.63 -14.58
C PRO A 265 5.60 18.97 -13.11
N LEU A 266 6.81 19.36 -12.71
CA LEU A 266 7.16 19.84 -11.36
C LEU A 266 7.21 18.77 -10.25
N ILE A 267 6.92 17.50 -10.55
CA ILE A 267 7.11 16.39 -9.62
C ILE A 267 8.45 15.69 -9.91
N GLU A 268 9.26 15.54 -8.86
CA GLU A 268 10.52 14.80 -8.92
C GLU A 268 10.24 13.31 -8.69
N TRP A 269 10.19 12.56 -9.78
CA TRP A 269 9.93 11.12 -9.79
C TRP A 269 11.20 10.30 -9.65
N THR A 270 11.03 9.06 -9.19
CA THR A 270 12.09 8.03 -9.14
C THR A 270 12.78 7.81 -10.48
N GLN A 271 14.07 7.44 -10.43
CA GLN A 271 14.91 7.20 -11.60
C GLN A 271 15.74 5.92 -11.44
N PRO A 272 16.18 5.29 -12.54
CA PRO A 272 15.85 5.62 -13.93
C PRO A 272 14.42 5.22 -14.31
N ASN A 273 13.73 6.04 -15.13
CA ASN A 273 12.47 5.57 -15.72
C ASN A 273 12.69 4.33 -16.60
N ALA A 274 11.65 3.54 -16.88
CA ALA A 274 11.78 2.27 -17.58
C ALA A 274 12.44 2.39 -18.97
N GLU A 275 12.17 3.46 -19.72
CA GLU A 275 12.84 3.71 -21.02
C GLU A 275 14.34 3.96 -20.85
N LEU A 276 14.75 4.77 -19.86
CA LEU A 276 16.15 5.04 -19.57
C LEU A 276 16.87 3.80 -19.05
N ALA A 277 16.23 3.01 -18.19
CA ALA A 277 16.76 1.74 -17.70
C ALA A 277 17.09 0.81 -18.89
N ALA A 278 16.15 0.64 -19.83
CA ALA A 278 16.37 -0.16 -21.03
C ALA A 278 17.52 0.38 -21.91
N LYS A 279 17.61 1.70 -22.10
CA LYS A 279 18.71 2.33 -22.84
C LYS A 279 20.07 2.04 -22.20
N ASN A 280 20.18 2.21 -20.89
CA ASN A 280 21.41 1.94 -20.15
C ASN A 280 21.83 0.47 -20.30
N LEU A 281 20.90 -0.48 -20.23
CA LEU A 281 21.21 -1.90 -20.43
C LEU A 281 21.67 -2.20 -21.86
N MET A 282 21.10 -1.55 -22.87
CA MET A 282 21.54 -1.68 -24.26
C MET A 282 22.94 -1.09 -24.49
N GLU A 283 23.29 0.02 -23.83
CA GLU A 283 24.65 0.59 -23.87
C GLU A 283 25.69 -0.37 -23.27
N LEU A 284 25.30 -1.16 -22.28
CA LEU A 284 26.13 -2.21 -21.67
C LEU A 284 26.21 -3.50 -22.51
N GLY A 285 25.53 -3.56 -23.67
CA GLY A 285 25.62 -4.67 -24.61
C GLY A 285 24.42 -5.63 -24.60
N ALA A 286 23.29 -5.27 -23.99
CA ALA A 286 22.07 -6.06 -24.11
C ALA A 286 21.56 -6.08 -25.56
N THR A 287 21.23 -7.28 -26.04
CA THR A 287 20.65 -7.57 -27.37
C THR A 287 19.20 -8.01 -27.29
N ALA A 288 18.71 -8.31 -26.08
CA ALA A 288 17.32 -8.48 -25.75
C ALA A 288 17.01 -7.75 -24.44
N ILE A 289 15.82 -7.17 -24.30
CA ILE A 289 15.33 -6.52 -23.09
C ILE A 289 13.99 -7.13 -22.66
N VAL A 290 13.92 -7.59 -21.42
CA VAL A 290 12.70 -8.08 -20.77
C VAL A 290 12.17 -7.00 -19.83
N PHE A 291 10.89 -6.64 -19.97
CA PHE A 291 10.18 -5.72 -19.07
C PHE A 291 9.23 -6.53 -18.18
N MET A 292 9.54 -6.63 -16.89
CA MET A 292 8.77 -7.40 -15.91
C MET A 292 8.10 -6.47 -14.88
N PRO A 293 6.77 -6.33 -14.86
CA PRO A 293 6.05 -5.45 -13.93
C PRO A 293 5.95 -6.04 -12.51
N ILE A 294 7.07 -6.07 -11.77
CA ILE A 294 7.14 -6.64 -10.42
C ILE A 294 6.29 -5.89 -9.39
N GLY A 295 6.10 -4.58 -9.57
CA GLY A 295 5.30 -3.73 -8.68
C GLY A 295 3.79 -3.84 -8.89
N PHE A 296 3.34 -4.69 -9.82
CA PHE A 296 1.92 -4.84 -10.18
C PHE A 296 1.51 -6.32 -10.10
N ALA A 297 0.38 -6.58 -9.45
CA ALA A 297 -0.18 -7.93 -9.36
C ALA A 297 -1.25 -8.22 -10.41
N THR A 298 -1.81 -7.18 -11.03
CA THR A 298 -2.96 -7.26 -11.92
C THR A 298 -2.66 -6.34 -13.10
N GLU A 299 -2.87 -6.82 -14.34
CA GLU A 299 -2.78 -5.97 -15.53
C GLU A 299 -3.64 -4.72 -15.37
N ASN A 300 -3.13 -3.63 -15.92
CA ASN A 300 -3.74 -2.32 -15.91
C ASN A 300 -3.26 -1.52 -17.13
N HIS A 301 -3.79 -0.31 -17.35
CA HIS A 301 -3.42 0.48 -18.52
C HIS A 301 -1.92 0.81 -18.58
N GLU A 302 -1.25 1.08 -17.45
CA GLU A 302 0.19 1.38 -17.41
C GLU A 302 1.02 0.17 -17.86
N THR A 303 0.73 -1.01 -17.31
CA THR A 303 1.45 -2.25 -17.61
C THR A 303 1.26 -2.72 -19.04
N LEU A 304 0.16 -2.32 -19.69
CA LEU A 304 -0.16 -2.66 -21.08
C LEU A 304 0.28 -1.57 -22.04
N LEU A 305 -0.32 -0.39 -21.97
CA LEU A 305 -0.18 0.70 -22.94
C LEU A 305 1.12 1.47 -22.76
N ASP A 306 1.48 1.87 -21.54
CA ASP A 306 2.70 2.67 -21.33
C ASP A 306 3.95 1.84 -21.64
N VAL A 307 3.96 0.59 -21.19
CA VAL A 307 5.06 -0.34 -21.51
C VAL A 307 5.11 -0.63 -23.01
N GLU A 308 3.97 -0.85 -23.68
CA GLU A 308 3.93 -1.01 -25.12
C GLU A 308 4.46 0.23 -25.85
N HIS A 309 4.07 1.43 -25.41
CA HIS A 309 4.52 2.70 -25.95
C HIS A 309 6.06 2.85 -25.82
N ILE A 310 6.60 2.55 -24.63
CA ILE A 310 8.04 2.55 -24.37
C ILE A 310 8.74 1.57 -25.31
N ILE A 311 8.27 0.33 -25.39
CA ILE A 311 8.84 -0.71 -26.25
C ILE A 311 8.78 -0.30 -27.72
N HIS A 312 7.66 0.23 -28.19
CA HIS A 312 7.51 0.70 -29.56
C HIS A 312 8.50 1.83 -29.86
N GLY A 313 8.65 2.80 -28.96
CA GLY A 313 9.61 3.89 -29.07
C GLY A 313 11.07 3.41 -29.16
N LEU A 314 11.43 2.43 -28.33
CA LEU A 314 12.76 1.80 -28.33
C LEU A 314 13.00 0.99 -29.61
N ARG A 315 12.03 0.16 -30.02
CA ARG A 315 12.13 -0.69 -31.21
C ARG A 315 12.33 0.11 -32.50
N ARG A 316 11.69 1.28 -32.64
CA ARG A 316 11.93 2.17 -33.79
C ARG A 316 13.37 2.66 -33.88
N LYS A 317 14.03 2.88 -32.74
CA LYS A 317 15.42 3.36 -32.67
C LYS A 317 16.44 2.23 -32.72
N ARG A 318 16.07 1.05 -32.24
CA ARG A 318 16.91 -0.15 -32.11
C ARG A 318 16.18 -1.40 -32.62
N PRO A 319 15.96 -1.51 -33.94
CA PRO A 319 15.28 -2.66 -34.54
C PRO A 319 16.10 -3.97 -34.44
N ASP A 320 17.39 -3.85 -34.11
CA ASP A 320 18.33 -4.94 -33.87
C ASP A 320 18.19 -5.60 -32.49
N VAL A 321 17.40 -5.01 -31.58
CA VAL A 321 17.19 -5.51 -30.22
C VAL A 321 15.81 -6.15 -30.07
N THR A 322 15.77 -7.31 -29.41
CA THR A 322 14.53 -8.00 -29.07
C THR A 322 13.92 -7.38 -27.81
N PHE A 323 12.63 -7.03 -27.84
CA PHE A 323 11.93 -6.47 -26.67
C PHE A 323 10.76 -7.36 -26.28
N VAL A 324 10.71 -7.73 -25.00
CA VAL A 324 9.70 -8.62 -24.43
C VAL A 324 8.97 -7.90 -23.30
N GLN A 325 7.65 -7.76 -23.45
CA GLN A 325 6.75 -7.34 -22.38
C GLN A 325 6.27 -8.60 -21.64
N MET A 326 6.46 -8.65 -20.33
CA MET A 326 5.93 -9.73 -19.49
C MET A 326 4.59 -9.34 -18.88
N PRO A 327 3.70 -10.32 -18.66
CA PRO A 327 2.47 -10.06 -17.93
C PRO A 327 2.74 -9.88 -16.43
N CYS A 328 1.80 -9.22 -15.75
CA CYS A 328 1.65 -9.30 -14.30
C CYS A 328 1.38 -10.74 -13.85
N VAL A 329 1.42 -10.99 -12.54
CA VAL A 329 1.09 -12.33 -11.99
C VAL A 329 -0.38 -12.72 -12.21
N ASN A 330 -1.28 -11.75 -12.27
CA ASN A 330 -2.70 -11.91 -12.58
C ASN A 330 -3.39 -12.98 -11.73
N ASP A 331 -4.09 -13.92 -12.35
CA ASP A 331 -4.86 -14.99 -11.73
C ASP A 331 -4.09 -16.31 -11.65
N GLN A 332 -2.75 -16.28 -11.70
CA GLN A 332 -1.95 -17.49 -11.62
C GLN A 332 -2.31 -18.33 -10.37
N PRO A 333 -2.61 -19.64 -10.51
CA PRO A 333 -3.08 -20.46 -9.40
C PRO A 333 -2.17 -20.47 -8.16
N GLU A 334 -0.85 -20.36 -8.36
CA GLU A 334 0.10 -20.30 -7.25
C GLU A 334 -0.03 -18.98 -6.47
N PHE A 335 -0.19 -17.86 -7.17
CA PHE A 335 -0.41 -16.56 -6.55
C PHE A 335 -1.73 -16.50 -5.77
N LEU A 336 -2.82 -17.03 -6.35
CA LEU A 336 -4.12 -17.08 -5.67
C LEU A 336 -4.05 -17.87 -4.36
N ARG A 337 -3.31 -18.98 -4.35
CA ARG A 337 -3.06 -19.79 -3.15
C ARG A 337 -2.22 -19.07 -2.11
N MET A 338 -1.20 -18.30 -2.53
CA MET A 338 -0.42 -17.46 -1.61
C MET A 338 -1.30 -16.38 -0.99
N ALA A 339 -2.03 -15.62 -1.82
CA ALA A 339 -2.91 -14.55 -1.39
C ALA A 339 -4.02 -15.04 -0.42
N GLY A 340 -4.63 -16.20 -0.70
CA GLY A 340 -5.55 -16.83 0.24
C GLY A 340 -4.91 -17.13 1.59
N ARG A 341 -3.71 -17.72 1.60
CA ARG A 341 -2.99 -18.07 2.84
C ARG A 341 -2.59 -16.87 3.69
N TRP A 342 -2.28 -15.71 3.09
CA TRP A 342 -1.95 -14.50 3.85
C TRP A 342 -3.11 -14.06 4.76
N ALA A 343 -4.36 -14.33 4.37
CA ALA A 343 -5.54 -14.00 5.17
C ALA A 343 -5.85 -14.99 6.30
N ASP A 344 -5.31 -16.22 6.27
CA ASP A 344 -5.72 -17.30 7.19
C ASP A 344 -5.57 -16.94 8.68
N ARG A 345 -4.40 -16.40 9.05
CA ARG A 345 -4.14 -16.00 10.43
C ARG A 345 -5.13 -14.93 10.89
N HIS A 346 -5.38 -13.94 10.05
CA HIS A 346 -6.26 -12.82 10.39
C HIS A 346 -7.72 -13.25 10.50
N ILE A 347 -8.17 -14.18 9.66
CA ILE A 347 -9.51 -14.77 9.74
C ILE A 347 -9.66 -15.57 11.04
N GLY A 348 -8.68 -16.41 11.37
CA GLY A 348 -8.68 -17.18 12.62
C GLY A 348 -8.72 -16.29 13.86
N ASP A 349 -7.95 -15.20 13.87
CA ASP A 349 -7.94 -14.21 14.94
C ASP A 349 -9.28 -13.50 15.07
N LEU A 350 -9.92 -13.12 13.95
CA LEU A 350 -11.23 -12.47 13.96
C LEU A 350 -12.32 -13.40 14.50
N LEU A 351 -12.33 -14.66 14.08
CA LEU A 351 -13.31 -15.65 14.54
C LEU A 351 -13.14 -16.01 16.02
N SER A 352 -11.89 -15.97 16.52
CA SER A 352 -11.59 -16.30 17.92
C SER A 352 -11.74 -15.11 18.88
N ALA A 353 -11.81 -13.88 18.36
CA ALA A 353 -11.87 -12.68 19.17
C ALA A 353 -13.25 -12.47 19.81
N ASN A 354 -13.26 -12.01 21.07
CA ASN A 354 -14.46 -11.47 21.70
C ASN A 354 -14.92 -10.19 20.97
N ALA A 355 -16.23 -10.01 20.82
CA ALA A 355 -16.80 -8.83 20.18
C ALA A 355 -16.34 -7.54 20.87
N LEU A 356 -15.77 -6.60 20.09
CA LEU A 356 -15.46 -5.26 20.56
C LEU A 356 -16.73 -4.41 20.55
N VAL A 357 -17.01 -3.74 21.66
CA VAL A 357 -18.07 -2.72 21.74
C VAL A 357 -17.42 -1.36 21.53
N VAL A 358 -17.66 -0.76 20.37
CA VAL A 358 -17.16 0.57 20.03
C VAL A 358 -18.33 1.55 20.07
N ASN A 359 -18.21 2.62 20.84
CA ASN A 359 -19.15 3.75 20.87
C ASN A 359 -18.48 5.02 20.34
N PRO A 360 -18.61 5.32 19.03
CA PRO A 360 -18.06 6.53 18.41
C PRO A 360 -18.48 7.85 19.07
N SER A 361 -19.64 7.94 19.74
CA SER A 361 -20.05 9.20 20.38
C SER A 361 -19.18 9.58 21.59
N LEU A 362 -18.42 8.63 22.14
CA LEU A 362 -17.49 8.88 23.24
C LEU A 362 -16.13 9.41 22.78
N ALA A 363 -15.85 9.44 21.47
CA ALA A 363 -14.53 9.84 20.94
C ALA A 363 -14.13 11.26 21.35
N ALA A 364 -15.06 12.23 21.28
CA ALA A 364 -14.79 13.61 21.68
C ALA A 364 -14.51 13.73 23.20
N ALA A 365 -15.27 13.01 24.02
CA ALA A 365 -15.05 12.98 25.47
C ALA A 365 -13.70 12.34 25.81
N GLN A 366 -13.35 11.24 25.15
CA GLN A 366 -12.05 10.59 25.29
C GLN A 366 -10.90 11.53 24.91
N ALA A 367 -11.00 12.25 23.79
CA ALA A 367 -10.01 13.24 23.37
C ALA A 367 -9.80 14.34 24.43
N SER A 368 -10.89 14.86 25.01
CA SER A 368 -10.81 15.89 26.05
C SER A 368 -10.14 15.40 27.34
N HIS A 369 -10.36 14.14 27.72
CA HIS A 369 -9.76 13.53 28.91
C HIS A 369 -8.24 13.35 28.77
N PHE A 370 -7.74 13.03 27.58
CA PHE A 370 -6.29 12.92 27.35
C PHE A 370 -5.59 14.28 27.23
N GLN A 371 -6.32 15.35 26.90
CA GLN A 371 -5.79 16.72 26.90
C GLN A 371 -5.68 17.31 28.32
N SER A 372 -6.53 16.88 29.27
CA SER A 372 -6.50 17.41 30.65
C SER A 372 -5.34 16.88 31.51
N HIS A 373 -4.65 15.82 31.10
CA HIS A 373 -3.55 15.23 31.87
C HIS A 373 -2.15 15.76 31.52
N SER A 374 -2.01 16.70 30.57
CA SER A 374 -0.70 17.24 30.14
C SER A 374 -0.31 18.58 30.76
N HIS A 375 -1.03 19.11 31.76
CA HIS A 375 -0.81 20.47 32.27
C HIS A 375 -0.79 20.66 33.80
N ASP A 376 -0.42 19.66 34.59
CA ASP A 376 -0.16 19.85 36.04
C ASP A 376 1.28 19.52 36.43
N HIS A 377 2.21 20.37 35.97
CA HIS A 377 3.46 20.63 36.67
C HIS A 377 3.52 22.13 37.02
N GLY A 378 2.64 22.54 37.92
CA GLY A 378 2.76 23.82 38.60
C GLY A 378 3.99 23.81 39.51
N HIS A 379 5.11 24.36 39.03
CA HIS A 379 6.23 24.73 39.87
C HIS A 379 5.82 25.93 40.75
N SER A 380 5.38 25.66 41.97
CA SER A 380 5.30 26.66 43.03
C SER A 380 6.71 26.96 43.55
N HIS A 381 7.35 28.01 43.03
CA HIS A 381 8.50 28.63 43.70
C HIS A 381 7.98 29.55 44.79
N ASP A 382 8.09 29.10 46.05
CA ASP A 382 7.84 29.92 47.22
C ASP A 382 9.13 30.67 47.58
N HIS A 383 9.12 32.00 47.44
CA HIS A 383 10.23 32.88 47.82
C HIS A 383 10.04 33.35 49.27
N GLY A 384 10.60 32.60 50.21
CA GLY A 384 10.73 33.01 51.61
C GLY A 384 12.01 33.83 51.85
N ASN A 385 11.85 35.14 52.01
CA ASN A 385 12.88 36.04 52.55
C ASN A 385 13.18 35.71 54.02
N GLY A 386 14.46 35.56 54.37
CA GLY A 386 14.91 35.42 55.75
C GLY A 386 16.37 35.88 55.91
N HIS A 387 16.56 37.11 56.36
CA HIS A 387 17.84 37.63 56.83
C HIS A 387 18.10 37.19 58.28
N SER A 388 19.32 36.73 58.59
CA SER A 388 19.91 36.90 59.92
C SER A 388 21.45 36.86 59.85
N HIS A 389 22.04 37.83 60.53
CA HIS A 389 23.46 38.14 60.61
C HIS A 389 24.23 37.33 61.67
N ASP A 390 25.52 37.16 61.39
CA ASP A 390 26.69 37.38 62.24
C ASP A 390 27.36 36.28 63.12
N ASN A 391 28.64 36.11 62.77
CA ASN A 391 29.87 36.10 63.59
C ASN A 391 30.52 34.78 64.05
N GLY A 392 31.79 34.61 63.63
CA GLY A 392 32.76 33.71 64.26
C GLY A 392 34.02 33.43 63.40
N HIS A 393 35.11 34.14 63.68
CA HIS A 393 36.40 34.18 62.99
C HIS A 393 37.27 32.90 63.01
N GLY A 394 38.25 32.79 62.09
CA GLY A 394 39.47 31.98 62.31
C GLY A 394 40.39 31.64 61.11
N HIS A 395 41.28 32.56 60.76
CA HIS A 395 42.69 32.43 60.30
C HIS A 395 43.16 31.54 59.09
N SER A 396 43.67 32.27 58.08
CA SER A 396 44.92 32.17 57.29
C SER A 396 45.76 30.88 57.19
N HIS A 397 46.14 30.55 55.94
CA HIS A 397 47.50 30.45 55.34
C HIS A 397 47.42 29.47 54.14
N ASP A 398 48.32 29.36 53.17
CA ASP A 398 49.11 30.24 52.31
C ASP A 398 49.70 29.29 51.22
N HIS A 399 50.11 29.86 50.09
CA HIS A 399 51.04 29.33 49.08
C HIS A 399 50.67 28.15 48.15
N GLY A 400 50.82 28.43 46.85
CA GLY A 400 51.83 27.71 46.05
C GLY A 400 51.37 27.13 44.71
N HIS A 401 51.68 27.84 43.61
CA HIS A 401 52.31 27.39 42.35
C HIS A 401 51.93 26.01 41.73
N SER A 402 51.88 25.75 40.43
CA SER A 402 52.03 26.46 39.15
C SER A 402 52.22 25.37 38.06
N HIS A 403 51.69 25.57 36.84
CA HIS A 403 52.18 25.00 35.55
C HIS A 403 52.24 23.46 35.39
N GLU A 404 52.17 22.78 34.24
CA GLU A 404 52.12 23.12 32.82
C GLU A 404 51.75 21.86 32.01
N HIS A 405 51.60 22.09 30.70
CA HIS A 405 51.19 21.27 29.57
C HIS A 405 51.84 19.89 29.34
N GLY A 406 51.13 19.08 28.55
CA GLY A 406 51.70 17.93 27.83
C GLY A 406 50.78 17.40 26.73
N HIS A 407 50.84 17.98 25.54
CA HIS A 407 50.38 17.34 24.29
C HIS A 407 51.36 16.26 23.86
N SER A 408 50.88 15.17 23.24
CA SER A 408 51.55 14.63 22.04
C SER A 408 50.62 13.72 21.23
N HIS A 409 50.61 13.98 19.93
CA HIS A 409 50.11 13.13 18.86
C HIS A 409 51.14 12.03 18.55
N SER A 410 50.72 10.90 17.98
CA SER A 410 51.41 10.37 16.79
C SER A 410 50.51 9.41 15.99
N HIS A 411 50.63 9.56 14.67
CA HIS A 411 50.08 8.75 13.60
C HIS A 411 50.93 7.51 13.30
N THR A 412 50.46 6.76 12.29
CA THR A 412 51.10 5.76 11.40
C THR A 412 50.68 4.31 11.70
N HIS A 413 50.33 3.47 10.73
CA HIS A 413 50.63 3.46 9.30
C HIS A 413 49.46 2.90 8.47
#